data_AF-A0A0G0V7D2-F1
#
_entry.id   AF-A0A0G0V7D2-F1
#
_cell.length_a   1.000
_cell.length_b   1.000
_cell.length_c   1.000
_cell.angle_alpha   90.00
_cell.angle_beta   90.00
_cell.angle_gamma   90.00
#
_symmetry.space_group_name_H-M   'P 1'
#
loop_
_entity.id
_entity.type
_entity.pdbx_description
1 polymer ?
#
loop_
_entity_poly.entity_id
_entity_poly.type
_entity_poly.pdbx_seq_one_letter_code
_entity_poly.pdbx_strand_id
1 'polypeptide(L)'
;MSFNPDIQYRCTIIRGKSISRMDDYLPIYAEILNEICPIPADQFDNTFDKKLSHYIKDDEKTIRNHRTENVDKLLGMYFEKDEIIYTSERTKKFLEDNDQPAFFKSVCYKFQQPNGSQKLQTTKEKIENEISLKPYHFVLALLKTAAIRKIILNKNEVAYYVLNALQVLQGKVTVDEVLKAILEDRERGIEKKVDISKNYAWDYRHINEQFELLALTNLIRKDGKSVWLNTRELSSIDFFIEDLKKPLAIDFSKFDLHEKNIEKKMKIDWQQYYGRNSKNEHEQFFTSANSLYSPSENKFQIRI
;
A
#
# COMPACT_ATOMS: atom_id res chain seq x y z
N MET A 1 -15.67 15.76 -18.32
CA MET A 1 -15.78 14.48 -19.03
C MET A 1 -16.45 13.50 -18.09
N SER A 2 -17.35 12.63 -18.57
CA SER A 2 -17.90 11.56 -17.73
C SER A 2 -16.86 10.47 -17.50
N PHE A 3 -16.82 9.91 -16.29
CA PHE A 3 -15.98 8.76 -15.97
C PHE A 3 -16.28 7.59 -16.93
N ASN A 4 -15.23 7.08 -17.59
CA ASN A 4 -15.28 5.87 -18.39
C ASN A 4 -14.42 4.79 -17.74
N PRO A 5 -15.02 3.82 -17.03
CA PRO A 5 -14.29 2.74 -16.37
C PRO A 5 -13.68 1.73 -17.36
N ASP A 6 -14.10 1.69 -18.64
CA ASP A 6 -13.58 0.72 -19.60
C ASP A 6 -12.14 1.04 -20.05
N ILE A 7 -11.63 2.24 -19.76
CA ILE A 7 -10.24 2.60 -19.98
C ILE A 7 -9.39 2.04 -18.84
N GLN A 8 -8.82 0.85 -19.07
CA GLN A 8 -8.12 0.07 -18.05
C GLN A 8 -6.59 0.21 -18.16
N TYR A 9 -5.89 0.24 -17.03
CA TYR A 9 -4.44 0.27 -16.92
C TYR A 9 -3.95 -0.58 -15.75
N ARG A 10 -3.04 -1.52 -16.04
CA ARG A 10 -2.49 -2.47 -15.05
C ARG A 10 -1.44 -1.80 -14.16
N CYS A 11 -1.89 -1.07 -13.14
CA CYS A 11 -1.03 -0.37 -12.20
C CYS A 11 -0.47 -1.31 -11.11
N THR A 12 0.62 -2.00 -11.41
CA THR A 12 1.24 -2.92 -10.46
C THR A 12 1.89 -2.23 -9.26
N ILE A 13 1.86 -2.92 -8.12
CA ILE A 13 2.67 -2.64 -6.92
C ILE A 13 3.82 -3.64 -6.81
N ILE A 14 4.79 -3.37 -5.93
CA ILE A 14 5.78 -4.39 -5.56
C ILE A 14 5.08 -5.53 -4.84
N ARG A 15 5.39 -6.74 -5.28
CA ARG A 15 4.77 -7.95 -4.78
C ARG A 15 5.55 -8.46 -3.58
N GLY A 16 4.90 -8.47 -2.42
CA GLY A 16 5.51 -9.04 -1.22
C GLY A 16 5.59 -10.55 -1.31
N LYS A 17 6.74 -11.13 -0.98
CA LYS A 17 6.83 -12.56 -0.69
C LYS A 17 6.14 -12.82 0.63
N SER A 18 5.23 -13.79 0.65
CA SER A 18 4.66 -14.32 1.89
C SER A 18 3.95 -13.27 2.75
N ILE A 19 3.15 -12.38 2.14
CA ILE A 19 2.28 -11.44 2.88
C ILE A 19 1.40 -12.17 3.90
N SER A 20 0.97 -13.40 3.60
CA SER A 20 0.21 -14.26 4.51
C SER A 20 0.99 -14.75 5.74
N ARG A 21 2.30 -14.53 5.80
CA ARG A 21 3.20 -14.90 6.91
C ARG A 21 3.88 -13.68 7.51
N MET A 22 3.34 -12.49 7.26
CA MET A 22 3.99 -11.25 7.69
C MET A 22 4.03 -11.14 9.21
N ASP A 23 3.06 -11.72 9.92
CA ASP A 23 3.03 -11.83 11.38
C ASP A 23 4.29 -12.54 11.93
N ASP A 24 4.75 -13.61 11.25
CA ASP A 24 5.97 -14.34 11.64
C ASP A 24 7.23 -13.52 11.35
N TYR A 25 7.27 -12.87 10.19
CA TYR A 25 8.50 -12.31 9.65
C TYR A 25 8.79 -10.88 10.08
N LEU A 26 7.75 -10.09 10.36
CA LEU A 26 7.91 -8.68 10.69
C LEU A 26 8.75 -8.47 11.96
N PRO A 27 8.55 -9.21 13.08
CA PRO A 27 9.43 -9.14 14.24
C PRO A 27 10.88 -9.47 13.90
N ILE A 28 11.11 -10.54 13.14
CA ILE A 28 12.45 -10.99 12.74
C ILE A 28 13.18 -9.90 11.95
N TYR A 29 12.52 -9.29 10.96
CA TYR A 29 13.15 -8.21 10.19
C TYR A 29 13.47 -7.00 11.07
N ALA A 30 12.53 -6.61 11.95
CA ALA A 30 12.70 -5.46 12.81
C ALA A 30 13.86 -5.66 13.79
N GLU A 31 13.97 -6.83 14.41
CA GLU A 31 15.06 -7.19 15.33
C GLU A 31 16.43 -7.18 14.63
N ILE A 32 16.53 -7.78 13.43
CA ILE A 32 17.78 -7.76 12.66
C ILE A 32 18.20 -6.32 12.36
N LEU A 33 17.27 -5.46 11.92
CA LEU A 33 17.56 -4.05 11.64
C LEU A 33 17.96 -3.30 12.91
N ASN A 34 17.32 -3.57 14.04
CA ASN A 34 17.68 -2.97 15.33
C ASN A 34 19.11 -3.35 15.75
N GLU A 35 19.53 -4.58 15.46
CA GLU A 35 20.86 -5.06 15.84
C GLU A 35 21.96 -4.49 14.93
N ILE A 36 21.71 -4.39 13.62
CA ILE A 36 22.77 -4.05 12.67
C ILE A 36 22.85 -2.57 12.32
N CYS A 37 21.76 -1.81 12.43
CA CYS A 37 21.74 -0.41 12.02
C CYS A 37 22.12 0.53 13.19
N PRO A 38 22.83 1.65 12.93
CA PRO A 38 23.30 2.10 11.62
C PRO A 38 24.52 1.34 11.12
N ILE A 39 24.59 1.09 9.81
CA ILE A 39 25.70 0.35 9.15
C ILE A 39 26.03 0.95 7.78
N PRO A 40 27.30 0.91 7.33
CA PRO A 40 27.66 1.27 5.96
C PRO A 40 26.85 0.50 4.91
N ALA A 41 26.40 1.20 3.86
CA ALA A 41 25.54 0.64 2.83
C ALA A 41 26.19 -0.52 2.06
N ASP A 42 27.51 -0.50 1.90
CA ASP A 42 28.29 -1.56 1.25
C ASP A 42 28.38 -2.86 2.09
N GLN A 43 28.10 -2.80 3.39
CA GLN A 43 28.10 -3.94 4.31
C GLN A 43 26.71 -4.47 4.65
N PHE A 44 25.68 -3.65 4.46
CA PHE A 44 24.31 -3.95 4.87
C PHE A 44 23.78 -5.26 4.30
N ASP A 45 23.88 -5.41 2.97
CA ASP A 45 23.29 -6.52 2.24
C ASP A 45 23.75 -7.88 2.77
N ASN A 46 25.07 -8.10 2.83
CA ASN A 46 25.65 -9.35 3.30
C ASN A 46 25.35 -9.61 4.78
N THR A 47 25.36 -8.55 5.60
CA THR A 47 25.12 -8.67 7.05
C THR A 47 23.67 -9.05 7.34
N PHE A 48 22.72 -8.39 6.68
CA PHE A 48 21.30 -8.66 6.82
C PHE A 48 20.95 -10.07 6.33
N ASP A 49 21.41 -10.47 5.14
CA ASP A 49 21.09 -11.79 4.57
C ASP A 49 21.65 -12.93 5.43
N LYS A 50 22.90 -12.79 5.91
CA LYS A 50 23.50 -13.77 6.82
C LYS A 50 22.66 -13.95 8.08
N LYS A 51 22.24 -12.86 8.72
CA LYS A 51 21.36 -12.93 9.90
C LYS A 51 20.01 -13.57 9.58
N LEU A 52 19.37 -13.16 8.49
CA LEU A 52 18.06 -13.66 8.12
C LEU A 52 18.08 -15.17 7.82
N SER A 53 19.17 -15.69 7.23
CA SER A 53 19.32 -17.12 6.95
C SER A 53 19.36 -18.02 8.20
N HIS A 54 19.62 -17.46 9.39
CA HIS A 54 19.50 -18.20 10.65
C HIS A 54 18.04 -18.42 11.07
N TYR A 55 17.13 -17.53 10.67
CA TYR A 55 15.71 -17.59 10.99
C TYR A 55 14.90 -18.28 9.88
N ILE A 56 15.26 -18.02 8.62
CA ILE A 56 14.58 -18.56 7.44
C ILE A 56 15.52 -19.53 6.74
N LYS A 57 15.19 -20.82 6.77
CA LYS A 57 15.94 -21.86 6.05
C LYS A 57 15.44 -21.94 4.61
N ASP A 58 16.05 -21.15 3.73
CA ASP A 58 15.72 -21.10 2.31
C ASP A 58 16.98 -20.79 1.47
N ASP A 59 16.84 -20.79 0.15
CA ASP A 59 17.94 -20.49 -0.77
C ASP A 59 18.37 -19.01 -0.72
N GLU A 60 19.61 -18.72 -1.08
CA GLU A 60 20.19 -17.36 -1.04
C GLU A 60 19.38 -16.33 -1.84
N LYS A 61 18.82 -16.72 -2.99
CA LYS A 61 17.99 -15.84 -3.80
C LYS A 61 16.68 -15.55 -3.08
N THR A 62 16.13 -16.51 -2.35
CA THR A 62 14.94 -16.27 -1.54
C THR A 62 15.24 -15.31 -0.39
N ILE A 63 16.31 -15.52 0.38
CA ILE A 63 16.75 -14.60 1.45
C ILE A 63 16.95 -13.18 0.92
N ARG A 64 17.68 -13.01 -0.20
CA ARG A 64 17.87 -11.70 -0.83
C ARG A 64 16.55 -11.05 -1.26
N ASN A 65 15.58 -11.83 -1.73
CA ASN A 65 14.26 -11.30 -2.08
C ASN A 65 13.47 -10.85 -0.84
N HIS A 66 13.62 -11.51 0.31
CA HIS A 66 13.04 -11.02 1.56
C HIS A 66 13.59 -9.62 1.88
N ARG A 67 14.92 -9.42 1.84
CA ARG A 67 15.53 -8.09 2.03
C ARG A 67 15.03 -7.07 1.01
N THR A 68 15.13 -7.39 -0.27
CA THR A 68 14.92 -6.40 -1.35
C THR A 68 13.45 -6.15 -1.71
N GLU A 69 12.56 -7.13 -1.60
CA GLU A 69 11.14 -6.99 -1.96
C GLU A 69 10.27 -6.65 -0.74
N ASN A 70 10.45 -7.37 0.38
CA ASN A 70 9.65 -7.13 1.58
C ASN A 70 10.22 -5.94 2.38
N VAL A 71 11.44 -6.08 2.90
CA VAL A 71 12.01 -5.15 3.89
C VAL A 71 12.26 -3.76 3.29
N ASP A 72 12.90 -3.70 2.12
CA ASP A 72 13.19 -2.46 1.38
C ASP A 72 11.92 -1.91 0.72
N LYS A 73 11.48 -2.56 -0.37
CA LYS A 73 10.53 -1.95 -1.33
C LYS A 73 9.09 -1.88 -0.85
N LEU A 74 8.59 -2.92 -0.19
CA LEU A 74 7.20 -3.01 0.24
C LEU A 74 6.97 -2.33 1.59
N LEU A 75 7.81 -2.65 2.57
CA LEU A 75 7.61 -2.26 3.97
C LEU A 75 8.39 -1.00 4.36
N GLY A 76 9.43 -0.60 3.62
CA GLY A 76 10.20 0.62 3.91
C GLY A 76 10.82 0.62 5.30
N MET A 77 11.42 -0.50 5.71
CA MET A 77 11.87 -0.71 7.08
C MET A 77 13.21 -0.05 7.41
N TYR A 78 13.94 0.41 6.39
CA TYR A 78 15.18 1.16 6.50
C TYR A 78 15.26 2.21 5.39
N PHE A 79 16.21 3.13 5.51
CA PHE A 79 16.54 4.09 4.45
C PHE A 79 18.04 4.37 4.41
N GLU A 80 18.54 4.74 3.23
CA GLU A 80 19.92 5.20 3.04
C GLU A 80 20.00 6.73 3.21
N LYS A 81 21.01 7.18 3.96
CA LYS A 81 21.41 8.59 4.05
C LYS A 81 22.92 8.66 4.24
N ASP A 82 23.59 9.46 3.41
CA ASP A 82 25.05 9.66 3.49
C ASP A 82 25.84 8.34 3.50
N GLU A 83 25.46 7.39 2.62
CA GLU A 83 26.04 6.05 2.49
C GLU A 83 25.91 5.15 3.74
N ILE A 84 25.08 5.55 4.70
CA ILE A 84 24.74 4.76 5.89
C ILE A 84 23.27 4.33 5.81
N ILE A 85 23.02 3.08 6.16
CA ILE A 85 21.67 2.52 6.31
C ILE A 85 21.18 2.73 7.74
N TYR A 86 19.99 3.32 7.88
CA TYR A 86 19.33 3.56 9.15
C TYR A 86 17.99 2.82 9.22
N THR A 87 17.66 2.33 10.41
CA THR A 87 16.31 1.82 10.72
C THR A 87 15.29 2.94 10.57
N SER A 88 14.18 2.65 9.87
CA SER A 88 13.12 3.62 9.62
C SER A 88 12.31 3.93 10.87
N GLU A 89 11.65 5.09 10.90
CA GLU A 89 10.85 5.53 12.07
C GLU A 89 9.67 4.59 12.32
N ARG A 90 9.09 4.05 11.25
CA ARG A 90 8.07 3.00 11.31
C ARG A 90 8.58 1.75 12.02
N THR A 91 9.78 1.29 11.68
CA THR A 91 10.36 0.08 12.28
C THR A 91 10.69 0.30 13.75
N LYS A 92 11.25 1.46 14.11
CA LYS A 92 11.51 1.83 15.50
C LYS A 92 10.23 1.83 16.34
N LYS A 93 9.16 2.46 15.84
CA LYS A 93 7.86 2.45 16.51
C LYS A 93 7.33 1.04 16.74
N PHE A 94 7.42 0.17 15.73
CA PHE A 94 6.99 -1.22 15.87
C PHE A 94 7.82 -2.00 16.90
N LEU A 95 9.13 -1.75 17.02
CA LEU A 95 9.96 -2.34 18.08
C LEU A 95 9.56 -1.86 19.48
N GLU A 96 8.98 -0.66 19.61
CA GLU A 96 8.54 -0.09 20.88
C GLU A 96 7.18 -0.63 21.33
N ASP A 97 6.22 -0.79 20.41
CA ASP A 97 4.81 -1.09 20.75
C ASP A 97 4.29 -2.44 20.24
N ASN A 98 5.00 -3.09 19.31
CA ASN A 98 4.58 -4.31 18.63
C ASN A 98 3.19 -4.20 17.95
N ASP A 99 2.75 -2.97 17.62
CA ASP A 99 1.46 -2.69 16.98
C ASP A 99 1.58 -2.91 15.46
N GLN A 100 1.41 -4.16 15.07
CA GLN A 100 1.49 -4.56 13.67
C GLN A 100 0.48 -3.81 12.78
N PRO A 101 -0.81 -3.65 13.14
CA PRO A 101 -1.71 -2.88 12.30
C PRO A 101 -1.31 -1.40 12.17
N ALA A 102 -0.76 -0.76 13.21
CA ALA A 102 -0.20 0.60 13.10
C ALA A 102 0.98 0.66 12.12
N PHE A 103 1.86 -0.35 12.13
CA PHE A 103 2.93 -0.47 11.13
C PHE A 103 2.34 -0.47 9.71
N PHE A 104 1.32 -1.30 9.44
CA PHE A 104 0.69 -1.36 8.12
C PHE A 104 -0.12 -0.11 7.77
N LYS A 105 -0.77 0.55 8.73
CA LYS A 105 -1.41 1.86 8.51
C LYS A 105 -0.38 2.86 8.00
N SER A 106 0.81 2.92 8.62
CA SER A 106 1.91 3.77 8.14
C SER A 106 2.35 3.39 6.71
N VAL A 107 2.54 2.09 6.41
CA VAL A 107 2.87 1.61 5.05
C VAL A 107 1.85 2.09 4.02
N CYS A 108 0.56 1.82 4.27
CA CYS A 108 -0.53 2.18 3.36
C CYS A 108 -0.74 3.70 3.27
N TYR A 109 -0.47 4.45 4.34
CA TYR A 109 -0.61 5.90 4.35
C TYR A 109 0.46 6.59 3.48
N LYS A 110 1.71 6.11 3.51
CA LYS A 110 2.76 6.68 2.66
C LYS A 110 2.67 6.23 1.20
N PHE A 111 1.89 5.18 0.91
CA PHE A 111 1.85 4.59 -0.41
C PHE A 111 1.19 5.50 -1.47
N GLN A 112 1.90 5.71 -2.58
CA GLN A 112 1.41 6.44 -3.74
C GLN A 112 1.83 5.76 -5.05
N GLN A 113 1.18 6.17 -6.13
CA GLN A 113 1.56 5.85 -7.50
C GLN A 113 1.69 7.15 -8.31
N PRO A 114 2.83 7.41 -8.95
CA PRO A 114 4.04 6.58 -9.04
C PRO A 114 4.83 6.56 -7.70
N ASN A 115 5.79 5.63 -7.58
CA ASN A 115 6.72 5.56 -6.45
C ASN A 115 8.14 5.13 -6.87
N GLY A 116 9.09 5.27 -5.93
CA GLY A 116 10.51 4.93 -6.14
C GLY A 116 10.88 3.49 -5.82
N SER A 117 9.92 2.61 -5.48
CA SER A 117 10.20 1.19 -5.21
C SER A 117 10.31 0.35 -6.48
N GLN A 118 9.86 0.85 -7.64
CA GLN A 118 9.84 0.14 -8.91
C GLN A 118 11.04 0.48 -9.80
N LYS A 119 11.28 -0.35 -10.81
CA LYS A 119 12.31 -0.09 -11.83
C LYS A 119 11.99 1.22 -12.56
N LEU A 120 13.03 1.97 -12.93
CA LEU A 120 12.89 3.26 -13.62
C LEU A 120 11.93 3.20 -14.83
N GLN A 121 11.98 2.15 -15.64
CA GLN A 121 11.10 2.00 -16.81
C GLN A 121 9.62 1.92 -16.44
N THR A 122 9.28 1.24 -15.33
CA THR A 122 7.89 1.17 -14.85
C THR A 122 7.42 2.52 -14.33
N THR A 123 8.31 3.28 -13.69
CA THR A 123 7.98 4.64 -13.24
C THR A 123 7.81 5.60 -14.42
N LYS A 124 8.64 5.49 -15.47
CA LYS A 124 8.49 6.21 -16.75
C LYS A 124 7.13 5.98 -17.37
N GLU A 125 6.74 4.73 -17.55
CA GLU A 125 5.44 4.36 -18.12
C GLU A 125 4.26 4.95 -17.31
N LYS A 126 4.36 4.96 -15.98
CA LYS A 126 3.34 5.57 -15.12
C LYS A 126 3.28 7.09 -15.25
N ILE A 127 4.43 7.76 -15.42
CA ILE A 127 4.48 9.21 -15.66
C ILE A 127 3.87 9.53 -17.03
N GLU A 128 4.21 8.77 -18.07
CA GLU A 128 3.64 8.92 -19.43
C GLU A 128 2.12 8.73 -19.45
N ASN A 129 1.60 7.84 -18.60
CA ASN A 129 0.16 7.63 -18.41
C ASN A 129 -0.48 8.62 -17.43
N GLU A 130 0.24 9.65 -16.96
CA GLU A 130 -0.24 10.66 -16.01
C GLU A 130 -0.79 10.07 -14.70
N ILE A 131 -0.28 8.92 -14.27
CA ILE A 131 -0.71 8.27 -13.03
C ILE A 131 -0.38 9.20 -11.85
N SER A 132 -1.35 9.45 -10.99
CA SER A 132 -1.23 10.27 -9.79
C SER A 132 -2.31 9.89 -8.78
N LEU A 133 -2.03 8.93 -7.90
CA LEU A 133 -3.03 8.43 -6.95
C LEU A 133 -2.41 7.96 -5.62
N LYS A 134 -3.16 8.19 -4.53
CA LYS A 134 -3.00 7.51 -3.24
C LYS A 134 -4.05 6.39 -3.14
N PRO A 135 -3.77 5.16 -3.63
CA PRO A 135 -4.80 4.15 -3.89
C PRO A 135 -5.57 3.75 -2.63
N TYR A 136 -4.88 3.54 -1.50
CA TYR A 136 -5.55 3.17 -0.25
C TYR A 136 -6.46 4.27 0.29
N HIS A 137 -6.08 5.54 0.11
CA HIS A 137 -6.89 6.67 0.55
C HIS A 137 -8.18 6.75 -0.27
N PHE A 138 -8.06 6.58 -1.60
CA PHE A 138 -9.20 6.57 -2.50
C PHE A 138 -10.15 5.40 -2.21
N VAL A 139 -9.61 4.19 -1.99
CA VAL A 139 -10.42 3.01 -1.63
C VAL A 139 -11.17 3.23 -0.32
N LEU A 140 -10.51 3.76 0.72
CA LEU A 140 -11.17 4.06 2.00
C LEU A 140 -12.27 5.12 1.84
N ALA A 141 -12.02 6.17 1.07
CA ALA A 141 -13.01 7.21 0.76
C ALA A 141 -14.23 6.64 0.01
N LEU A 142 -14.01 5.77 -0.97
CA LEU A 142 -15.08 5.09 -1.70
C LEU A 142 -15.89 4.17 -0.78
N LEU A 143 -15.22 3.36 0.05
CA LEU A 143 -15.90 2.48 1.01
C LEU A 143 -16.71 3.26 2.04
N LYS A 144 -16.19 4.39 2.54
CA LYS A 144 -16.94 5.28 3.46
C LYS A 144 -18.19 5.84 2.78
N THR A 145 -18.05 6.35 1.56
CA THR A 145 -19.16 6.89 0.75
C THR A 145 -20.24 5.84 0.49
N ALA A 146 -19.83 4.62 0.11
CA ALA A 146 -20.74 3.50 -0.12
C ALA A 146 -21.47 3.09 1.17
N ALA A 147 -20.75 2.97 2.29
CA ALA A 147 -21.33 2.57 3.56
C ALA A 147 -22.34 3.58 4.13
N ILE A 148 -22.12 4.90 3.96
CA ILE A 148 -23.11 5.94 4.30
C ILE A 148 -24.42 5.73 3.53
N ARG A 149 -24.32 5.29 2.26
CA ARG A 149 -25.46 4.96 1.39
C ARG A 149 -25.97 3.53 1.57
N LYS A 150 -25.49 2.81 2.59
CA LYS A 150 -25.82 1.39 2.87
C LYS A 150 -25.55 0.46 1.69
N ILE A 151 -24.46 0.72 0.97
CA ILE A 151 -23.98 -0.10 -0.14
C ILE A 151 -22.72 -0.85 0.30
N ILE A 152 -22.71 -2.17 0.07
CA ILE A 152 -21.50 -2.99 0.18
C ILE A 152 -20.91 -3.15 -1.21
N LEU A 153 -19.60 -2.92 -1.32
CA LEU A 153 -18.85 -3.13 -2.55
C LEU A 153 -18.21 -4.52 -2.55
N ASN A 154 -18.11 -5.10 -3.74
CA ASN A 154 -17.38 -6.33 -3.97
C ASN A 154 -15.94 -6.03 -4.43
N LYS A 155 -15.05 -7.01 -4.28
CA LYS A 155 -13.63 -6.87 -4.63
C LYS A 155 -13.43 -6.62 -6.14
N ASN A 156 -14.28 -7.15 -7.00
CA ASN A 156 -14.19 -6.95 -8.45
C ASN A 156 -14.55 -5.51 -8.83
N GLU A 157 -15.52 -4.90 -8.15
CA GLU A 157 -15.89 -3.49 -8.36
C GLU A 157 -14.73 -2.58 -7.96
N VAL A 158 -14.16 -2.77 -6.77
CA VAL A 158 -13.00 -1.96 -6.36
C VAL A 158 -11.79 -2.21 -7.28
N ALA A 159 -11.57 -3.45 -7.74
CA ALA A 159 -10.51 -3.75 -8.69
C ALA A 159 -10.71 -3.03 -10.03
N TYR A 160 -11.90 -3.17 -10.64
CA TYR A 160 -12.18 -2.72 -11.99
C TYR A 160 -12.36 -1.20 -12.09
N TYR A 161 -13.15 -0.61 -11.18
CA TYR A 161 -13.51 0.80 -11.26
C TYR A 161 -12.53 1.70 -10.51
N VAL A 162 -11.56 1.16 -9.75
CA VAL A 162 -10.57 1.96 -9.01
C VAL A 162 -9.15 1.53 -9.34
N LEU A 163 -8.74 0.32 -8.90
CA LEU A 163 -7.33 -0.07 -8.90
C LEU A 163 -6.76 -0.38 -10.28
N ASN A 164 -7.63 -0.52 -11.29
CA ASN A 164 -7.27 -0.76 -12.68
C ASN A 164 -7.89 0.25 -13.65
N ALA A 165 -8.71 1.20 -13.18
CA ALA A 165 -9.32 2.22 -14.03
C ALA A 165 -8.36 3.40 -14.23
N LEU A 166 -7.92 3.63 -15.48
CA LEU A 166 -6.89 4.64 -15.79
C LEU A 166 -7.28 6.03 -15.30
N GLN A 167 -8.52 6.46 -15.53
CA GLN A 167 -8.95 7.82 -15.16
C GLN A 167 -8.96 8.03 -13.63
N VAL A 168 -9.24 6.99 -12.84
CA VAL A 168 -9.12 7.05 -11.38
C VAL A 168 -7.66 7.07 -10.97
N LEU A 169 -6.82 6.23 -11.60
CA LEU A 169 -5.38 6.21 -11.36
C LEU A 169 -4.68 7.53 -11.74
N GLN A 170 -5.25 8.30 -12.66
CA GLN A 170 -4.80 9.65 -13.05
C GLN A 170 -5.29 10.75 -12.09
N GLY A 171 -6.12 10.41 -11.09
CA GLY A 171 -6.71 11.40 -10.18
C GLY A 171 -7.78 12.29 -10.83
N LYS A 172 -8.35 11.90 -11.98
CA LYS A 172 -9.32 12.69 -12.75
C LYS A 172 -10.78 12.43 -12.37
N VAL A 173 -11.02 11.47 -11.48
CA VAL A 173 -12.36 10.94 -11.16
C VAL A 173 -12.54 10.95 -9.64
N THR A 174 -13.70 11.40 -9.18
CA THR A 174 -14.08 11.43 -7.77
C THR A 174 -14.69 10.11 -7.29
N VAL A 175 -14.72 9.90 -5.97
CA VAL A 175 -15.35 8.71 -5.37
C VAL A 175 -16.85 8.62 -5.68
N ASP A 176 -17.54 9.76 -5.81
CA ASP A 176 -18.96 9.81 -6.15
C ASP A 176 -19.22 9.38 -7.59
N GLU A 177 -18.37 9.79 -8.53
CA GLU A 177 -18.45 9.36 -9.92
C GLU A 177 -18.21 7.86 -10.06
N VAL A 178 -17.25 7.31 -9.32
CA VAL A 178 -17.01 5.86 -9.27
C VAL A 178 -18.22 5.12 -8.71
N LEU A 179 -18.76 5.56 -7.57
CA LEU A 179 -19.90 4.91 -6.95
C LEU A 179 -21.15 4.99 -7.86
N LYS A 180 -21.36 6.12 -8.52
CA LYS A 180 -22.44 6.28 -9.51
C LYS A 180 -22.30 5.29 -10.66
N ALA A 181 -21.12 5.16 -11.27
CA ALA A 181 -20.89 4.23 -12.37
C ALA A 181 -21.13 2.76 -11.96
N ILE A 182 -20.70 2.37 -10.75
CA ILE A 182 -20.99 1.03 -10.20
C ILE A 182 -22.50 0.80 -10.08
N LEU A 183 -23.25 1.77 -9.56
CA LEU A 183 -24.70 1.66 -9.39
C LEU A 183 -25.45 1.60 -10.74
N GLU A 184 -25.05 2.40 -11.71
CA GLU A 184 -25.62 2.38 -13.07
C GLU A 184 -25.37 1.05 -13.79
N ASP A 185 -24.21 0.42 -13.61
CA ASP A 185 -23.94 -0.92 -14.13
C ASP A 185 -24.77 -2.00 -13.39
N ARG A 186 -24.90 -1.88 -12.05
CA ARG A 186 -25.77 -2.78 -11.26
C ARG A 186 -27.23 -2.72 -11.70
N GLU A 187 -27.77 -1.53 -11.93
CA GLU A 187 -29.15 -1.33 -12.42
C GLU A 187 -29.39 -1.99 -13.77
N ARG A 188 -28.34 -2.05 -14.61
CA ARG A 188 -28.35 -2.74 -15.91
C ARG A 188 -28.02 -4.23 -15.84
N GLY A 189 -27.75 -4.77 -14.64
CA GLY A 189 -27.33 -6.17 -14.46
C GLY A 189 -25.94 -6.48 -15.02
N ILE A 190 -25.09 -5.48 -15.17
CA ILE A 190 -23.74 -5.61 -15.71
C ILE A 190 -22.75 -5.87 -14.55
N GLU A 191 -22.10 -7.02 -14.57
CA GLU A 191 -20.99 -7.32 -13.67
C GLU A 191 -19.64 -7.09 -14.35
N LYS A 192 -18.84 -6.18 -13.82
CA LYS A 192 -17.47 -5.92 -14.30
C LYS A 192 -16.43 -6.59 -13.40
N LYS A 193 -15.38 -7.08 -14.05
CA LYS A 193 -14.16 -7.63 -13.41
C LYS A 193 -12.97 -7.27 -14.27
N VAL A 194 -11.80 -7.14 -13.64
CA VAL A 194 -10.54 -6.96 -14.38
C VAL A 194 -10.31 -8.18 -15.26
N ASP A 195 -10.06 -7.94 -16.54
CA ASP A 195 -9.87 -9.02 -17.49
C ASP A 195 -8.55 -9.76 -17.23
N ILE A 196 -8.58 -11.08 -17.41
CA ILE A 196 -7.41 -11.95 -17.23
C ILE A 196 -6.85 -12.26 -18.61
N SER A 197 -6.10 -11.30 -19.14
CA SER A 197 -5.50 -11.39 -20.48
C SER A 197 -4.41 -12.45 -20.60
N LYS A 198 -3.62 -12.67 -19.53
CA LYS A 198 -2.47 -13.57 -19.52
C LYS A 198 -2.62 -14.69 -18.52
N ASN A 199 -2.83 -14.34 -17.25
CA ASN A 199 -3.17 -15.27 -16.17
C ASN A 199 -3.43 -14.49 -14.87
N TYR A 200 -4.14 -15.11 -13.92
CA TYR A 200 -4.48 -14.49 -12.64
C TYR A 200 -3.26 -13.93 -11.90
N ALA A 201 -2.15 -14.66 -11.95
CA ALA A 201 -0.90 -14.31 -11.29
C ALA A 201 -0.29 -13.01 -11.85
N TRP A 202 -0.55 -12.71 -13.12
CA TRP A 202 -0.15 -11.49 -13.79
C TRP A 202 -1.20 -10.39 -13.61
N ASP A 203 -2.45 -10.65 -14.00
CA ASP A 203 -3.49 -9.64 -14.16
C ASP A 203 -4.14 -9.19 -12.83
N TYR A 204 -4.24 -10.09 -11.83
CA TYR A 204 -5.04 -9.78 -10.63
C TYR A 204 -4.27 -9.89 -9.31
N ARG A 205 -3.19 -10.67 -9.26
CA ARG A 205 -2.47 -10.93 -8.00
C ARG A 205 -1.99 -9.67 -7.27
N HIS A 206 -1.51 -8.67 -8.00
CA HIS A 206 -1.08 -7.39 -7.43
C HIS A 206 -2.25 -6.57 -6.85
N ILE A 207 -3.46 -6.73 -7.40
CA ILE A 207 -4.68 -6.14 -6.83
C ILE A 207 -5.06 -6.88 -5.55
N ASN A 208 -5.00 -8.22 -5.55
CA ASN A 208 -5.27 -8.98 -4.35
C ASN A 208 -4.30 -8.64 -3.21
N GLU A 209 -3.00 -8.51 -3.51
CA GLU A 209 -1.97 -8.11 -2.53
C GLU A 209 -2.25 -6.72 -1.93
N GLN A 210 -2.82 -5.77 -2.68
CA GLN A 210 -3.28 -4.49 -2.13
C GLN A 210 -4.42 -4.66 -1.12
N PHE A 211 -5.38 -5.55 -1.38
CA PHE A 211 -6.44 -5.85 -0.40
C PHE A 211 -5.90 -6.56 0.84
N GLU A 212 -4.92 -7.45 0.69
CA GLU A 212 -4.28 -8.10 1.85
C GLU A 212 -3.52 -7.08 2.69
N LEU A 213 -2.73 -6.19 2.07
CA LEU A 213 -2.04 -5.11 2.77
C LEU A 213 -3.01 -4.19 3.50
N LEU A 214 -4.08 -3.75 2.82
CA LEU A 214 -5.09 -2.89 3.46
C LEU A 214 -5.82 -3.63 4.59
N ALA A 215 -6.03 -4.95 4.50
CA ALA A 215 -6.62 -5.72 5.59
C ALA A 215 -5.69 -5.81 6.82
N LEU A 216 -4.37 -5.94 6.63
CA LEU A 216 -3.38 -5.94 7.72
C LEU A 216 -3.38 -4.62 8.51
N THR A 217 -3.83 -3.51 7.92
CA THR A 217 -3.99 -2.22 8.63
C THR A 217 -5.12 -2.22 9.65
N ASN A 218 -5.96 -3.25 9.67
CA ASN A 218 -7.20 -3.30 10.45
C ASN A 218 -8.27 -2.24 10.05
N LEU A 219 -8.03 -1.39 9.03
CA LEU A 219 -8.98 -0.36 8.58
C LEU A 219 -10.17 -0.93 7.79
N ILE A 220 -10.00 -2.12 7.21
CA ILE A 220 -11.05 -2.82 6.46
C ILE A 220 -11.27 -4.23 7.01
N ARG A 221 -12.39 -4.80 6.60
CA ARG A 221 -12.73 -6.21 6.70
C ARG A 221 -13.03 -6.71 5.30
N LYS A 222 -12.79 -8.00 5.06
CA LYS A 222 -13.11 -8.65 3.79
C LYS A 222 -13.55 -10.08 4.01
N ASP A 223 -14.40 -10.55 3.11
CA ASP A 223 -14.68 -11.96 2.89
C ASP A 223 -14.24 -12.36 1.47
N GLY A 224 -14.65 -13.54 0.99
CA GLY A 224 -14.29 -14.01 -0.35
C GLY A 224 -14.78 -13.10 -1.49
N LYS A 225 -15.84 -12.29 -1.26
CA LYS A 225 -16.50 -11.48 -2.29
C LYS A 225 -16.47 -9.98 -1.99
N SER A 226 -16.68 -9.61 -0.74
CA SER A 226 -16.95 -8.24 -0.31
C SER A 226 -15.83 -7.65 0.53
N VAL A 227 -15.76 -6.32 0.53
CA VAL A 227 -14.87 -5.50 1.35
C VAL A 227 -15.65 -4.35 1.98
N TRP A 228 -15.41 -4.05 3.26
CA TRP A 228 -16.08 -2.99 4.01
C TRP A 228 -15.15 -2.40 5.07
N LEU A 229 -15.48 -1.22 5.59
CA LEU A 229 -14.68 -0.55 6.63
C LEU A 229 -14.80 -1.27 7.99
N ASN A 230 -13.71 -1.28 8.75
CA ASN A 230 -13.77 -1.47 10.20
C ASN A 230 -14.14 -0.14 10.86
N THR A 231 -15.37 0.00 11.32
CA THR A 231 -15.88 1.28 11.83
C THR A 231 -15.31 1.65 13.20
N ARG A 232 -14.59 0.73 13.86
CA ARG A 232 -13.81 1.02 15.07
C ARG A 232 -12.53 1.80 14.78
N GLU A 233 -12.15 1.92 13.51
CA GLU A 233 -10.95 2.61 13.05
C GLU A 233 -11.27 3.93 12.33
N LEU A 234 -12.45 4.52 12.56
CA LEU A 234 -12.90 5.71 11.84
C LEU A 234 -11.95 6.91 11.96
N SER A 235 -11.28 7.12 13.10
CA SER A 235 -10.27 8.19 13.25
C SER A 235 -9.13 8.02 12.24
N SER A 236 -8.54 6.82 12.19
CA SER A 236 -7.49 6.45 11.24
C SER A 236 -7.99 6.57 9.79
N ILE A 237 -9.21 6.09 9.50
CA ILE A 237 -9.82 6.16 8.16
C ILE A 237 -9.99 7.62 7.72
N ASP A 238 -10.48 8.48 8.60
CA ASP A 238 -10.74 9.88 8.28
C ASP A 238 -9.44 10.64 8.05
N PHE A 239 -8.40 10.30 8.80
CA PHE A 239 -7.06 10.82 8.58
C PHE A 239 -6.50 10.48 7.18
N PHE A 240 -6.75 9.27 6.65
CA PHE A 240 -6.43 8.93 5.26
C PHE A 240 -7.29 9.75 4.27
N ILE A 241 -8.59 9.86 4.50
CA ILE A 241 -9.50 10.55 3.58
C ILE A 241 -9.18 12.05 3.51
N GLU A 242 -8.79 12.67 4.62
CA GLU A 242 -8.34 14.06 4.66
C GLU A 242 -7.05 14.26 3.85
N ASP A 243 -6.10 13.33 3.94
CA ASP A 243 -4.85 13.42 3.20
C ASP A 243 -5.00 13.17 1.69
N LEU A 244 -6.10 12.52 1.25
CA LEU A 244 -6.42 12.35 -0.17
C LEU A 244 -6.52 13.68 -0.92
N LYS A 245 -6.90 14.76 -0.23
CA LYS A 245 -7.04 16.11 -0.81
C LYS A 245 -5.69 16.78 -1.07
N LYS A 246 -4.62 16.28 -0.45
CA LYS A 246 -3.26 16.82 -0.62
C LYS A 246 -2.60 16.20 -1.85
N PRO A 247 -1.69 16.92 -2.52
CA PRO A 247 -0.89 16.34 -3.60
C PRO A 247 -0.10 15.11 -3.13
N LEU A 248 0.42 14.35 -4.09
CA LEU A 248 1.40 13.31 -3.80
C LEU A 248 2.60 13.93 -3.07
N ALA A 249 3.17 13.18 -2.12
CA ALA A 249 4.30 13.67 -1.35
C ALA A 249 5.55 13.83 -2.21
N ILE A 250 5.72 12.93 -3.19
CA ILE A 250 6.75 13.02 -4.22
C ILE A 250 6.07 13.03 -5.58
N ASP A 251 6.30 14.09 -6.34
CA ASP A 251 5.86 14.19 -7.73
C ASP A 251 7.00 13.75 -8.65
N PHE A 252 6.95 12.47 -9.05
CA PHE A 252 7.99 11.87 -9.88
C PHE A 252 8.08 12.46 -11.29
N SER A 253 7.06 13.17 -11.77
CA SER A 253 7.09 13.86 -13.07
C SER A 253 8.05 15.04 -13.09
N LYS A 254 8.46 15.54 -11.91
CA LYS A 254 9.40 16.67 -11.76
C LYS A 254 10.88 16.27 -11.81
N PHE A 255 11.18 14.97 -11.86
CA PHE A 255 12.55 14.48 -11.98
C PHE A 255 13.01 14.52 -13.44
N ASP A 256 14.25 14.91 -13.68
CA ASP A 256 14.87 14.75 -14.99
C ASP A 256 15.27 13.28 -15.20
N LEU A 257 14.46 12.55 -15.97
CA LEU A 257 14.64 11.12 -16.21
C LEU A 257 15.82 10.79 -17.15
N HIS A 258 16.54 11.80 -17.63
CA HIS A 258 17.80 11.68 -18.39
C HIS A 258 19.04 11.94 -17.53
N GLU A 259 18.88 12.42 -16.29
CA GLU A 259 19.99 12.66 -15.35
C GLU A 259 20.75 11.35 -15.06
N LYS A 260 22.08 11.41 -15.03
CA LYS A 260 22.91 10.27 -14.64
C LYS A 260 22.61 9.89 -13.19
N ASN A 261 22.46 8.59 -12.91
CA ASN A 261 22.12 8.05 -11.58
C ASN A 261 20.73 8.45 -11.05
N ILE A 262 19.81 8.90 -11.91
CA ILE A 262 18.45 9.30 -11.50
C ILE A 262 17.70 8.20 -10.74
N GLU A 263 17.89 6.93 -11.12
CA GLU A 263 17.26 5.80 -10.43
C GLU A 263 17.70 5.70 -8.97
N LYS A 264 19.00 5.91 -8.67
CA LYS A 264 19.49 5.91 -7.28
C LYS A 264 18.90 7.08 -6.49
N LYS A 265 18.84 8.26 -7.10
CA LYS A 265 18.27 9.48 -6.48
C LYS A 265 16.78 9.30 -6.14
N MET A 266 15.97 8.88 -7.12
CA MET A 266 14.55 8.57 -6.92
C MET A 266 14.33 7.51 -5.84
N LYS A 267 15.18 6.47 -5.80
CA LYS A 267 15.11 5.43 -4.77
C LYS A 267 15.39 6.00 -3.37
N ILE A 268 16.45 6.79 -3.20
CA ILE A 268 16.83 7.37 -1.91
C ILE A 268 15.76 8.35 -1.42
N ASP A 269 15.29 9.26 -2.29
CA ASP A 269 14.23 10.22 -1.94
C ASP A 269 12.96 9.49 -1.50
N TRP A 270 12.60 8.43 -2.22
CA TRP A 270 11.47 7.58 -1.86
C TRP A 270 11.68 6.87 -0.52
N GLN A 271 12.82 6.22 -0.29
CA GLN A 271 13.09 5.52 0.98
C GLN A 271 13.02 6.46 2.17
N GLN A 272 13.62 7.65 2.05
CA GLN A 272 13.59 8.66 3.10
C GLN A 272 12.17 9.15 3.40
N TYR A 273 11.34 9.34 2.38
CA TYR A 273 9.94 9.69 2.59
C TYR A 273 9.12 8.53 3.17
N TYR A 274 9.22 7.34 2.55
CA TYR A 274 8.36 6.20 2.80
C TYR A 274 8.61 5.53 4.15
N GLY A 275 9.84 5.59 4.66
CA GLY A 275 10.23 5.09 5.98
C GLY A 275 10.02 6.09 7.13
N ARG A 276 9.67 7.34 6.85
CA ARG A 276 9.43 8.36 7.89
C ARG A 276 7.99 8.33 8.40
N ASN A 277 7.84 8.63 9.68
CA ASN A 277 6.56 8.93 10.30
C ASN A 277 6.65 10.28 11.03
N SER A 278 5.56 11.02 11.04
CA SER A 278 5.35 12.19 11.89
C SER A 278 4.73 11.78 13.23
N LYS A 279 4.83 12.68 14.23
CA LYS A 279 4.16 12.48 15.53
C LYS A 279 2.65 12.30 15.38
N ASN A 280 2.01 13.09 14.50
CA ASN A 280 0.57 12.97 14.26
C ASN A 280 0.20 11.60 13.66
N GLU A 281 1.03 11.07 12.76
CA GLU A 281 0.84 9.70 12.23
C GLU A 281 0.94 8.65 13.35
N HIS A 282 1.84 8.83 14.32
CA HIS A 282 1.95 7.89 15.45
C HIS A 282 0.68 7.86 16.30
N GLU A 283 0.07 9.01 16.55
CA GLU A 283 -1.16 9.14 17.35
C GLU A 283 -2.37 8.58 16.59
N GLN A 284 -2.49 8.89 15.29
CA GLN A 284 -3.63 8.47 14.47
C GLN A 284 -3.59 6.99 14.07
N PHE A 285 -2.42 6.34 14.08
CA PHE A 285 -2.31 4.94 13.66
C PHE A 285 -2.39 3.92 14.79
N PHE A 286 -2.41 4.36 16.05
CA PHE A 286 -2.55 3.45 17.18
C PHE A 286 -3.76 2.52 17.04
N THR A 287 -3.56 1.24 17.35
CA THR A 287 -4.60 0.21 17.27
C THR A 287 -5.02 -0.22 18.66
N SER A 288 -6.25 0.11 19.04
CA SER A 288 -6.80 -0.35 20.32
C SER A 288 -7.12 -1.85 20.28
N ALA A 289 -7.00 -2.54 21.43
CA ALA A 289 -7.45 -3.93 21.54
C ALA A 289 -8.93 -4.10 21.11
N ASN A 290 -9.77 -3.10 21.39
CA ASN A 290 -11.18 -3.12 21.00
C ASN A 290 -11.37 -3.13 19.47
N SER A 291 -10.50 -2.49 18.69
CA SER A 291 -10.65 -2.44 17.22
C SER A 291 -10.24 -3.75 16.53
N LEU A 292 -9.58 -4.67 17.23
CA LEU A 292 -9.19 -6.00 16.73
C LEU A 292 -10.32 -7.03 16.84
N TYR A 293 -11.26 -6.83 17.77
CA TYR A 293 -12.38 -7.75 17.95
C TYR A 293 -13.32 -7.72 16.72
N SER A 294 -13.70 -8.91 16.27
CA SER A 294 -14.58 -9.11 15.11
C SER A 294 -15.92 -9.81 15.49
N PRO A 295 -16.69 -9.32 16.48
CA PRO A 295 -18.00 -9.91 16.76
C PRO A 295 -18.97 -9.45 15.68
N SER A 296 -19.49 -10.38 14.86
CA SER A 296 -20.55 -10.20 13.86
C SER A 296 -20.87 -8.74 13.53
N GLU A 297 -19.88 -8.02 12.98
CA GLU A 297 -20.02 -6.58 12.77
C GLU A 297 -21.05 -6.37 11.68
N ASN A 298 -22.08 -5.58 11.99
CA ASN A 298 -23.06 -5.19 11.00
C ASN A 298 -22.33 -4.33 9.97
N LYS A 299 -22.31 -4.80 8.70
CA LYS A 299 -21.55 -4.21 7.58
C LYS A 299 -21.89 -2.73 7.28
N PHE A 300 -22.86 -2.15 7.99
CA PHE A 300 -23.36 -0.78 7.84
C PHE A 300 -23.26 0.09 9.11
N GLN A 301 -22.47 -0.28 10.12
CA GLN A 301 -22.34 0.48 11.38
C GLN A 301 -21.53 1.79 11.26
N ILE A 302 -21.90 2.69 10.34
CA ILE A 302 -21.45 4.09 10.39
C ILE A 302 -22.59 4.88 11.03
N ARG A 303 -22.42 5.26 12.31
CA ARG A 303 -23.28 6.28 12.92
C ARG A 303 -22.70 7.64 12.52
N ILE A 304 -23.55 8.45 11.87
CA ILE A 304 -23.26 9.84 11.51
C ILE A 304 -23.23 10.68 12.79
#